data_AF-A0A2A4PJ66-F1
#
_entry.id   AF-A0A2A4PJ66-F1
#
_cell.length_a   1.000
_cell.length_b   1.000
_cell.length_c   1.000
_cell.angle_alpha   90.00
_cell.angle_beta   90.00
_cell.angle_gamma   90.00
#
_symmetry.space_group_name_H-M   'P 1'
#
loop_
_entity.id
_entity.type
_entity.pdbx_description
1 polymer ?
#
loop_
_entity_poly.entity_id
_entity_poly.type
_entity_poly.pdbx_seq_one_letter_code
_entity_poly.pdbx_strand_id
1 'polypeptide(L)' 'MAHSHEGTGLGLYLTKSLAEAHGGTLEIESEVGKGTTVMVKFPPERTVFPV' A
#
# COMPACT_ATOMS: atom_id res chain seq x y z
N MET A 1 21.79 -8.28 5.73
CA MET A 1 21.74 -7.22 6.76
C MET A 1 20.61 -6.28 6.39
N ALA A 2 19.52 -6.26 7.16
CA ALA A 2 18.42 -5.34 6.90
C ALA A 2 18.91 -3.92 7.21
N HIS A 3 18.82 -3.04 6.23
CA HIS A 3 19.23 -1.65 6.33
C HIS A 3 18.34 -0.95 7.37
N SER A 4 18.84 -0.79 8.60
CA SER A 4 18.13 -0.16 9.72
C SER A 4 18.20 1.37 9.63
N HIS A 5 17.83 1.93 8.49
CA HIS A 5 17.41 3.32 8.51
C HIS A 5 16.00 3.30 9.07
N GLU A 6 15.85 3.87 10.26
CA GLU A 6 14.54 4.15 10.84
C GLU A 6 13.80 5.02 9.81
N GLY A 7 12.95 4.38 9.00
CA GLY A 7 12.11 5.09 8.07
C GLY A 7 11.26 6.03 8.89
N THR A 8 11.05 7.25 8.42
CA THR A 8 10.25 8.30 9.08
C THR A 8 8.77 7.92 9.30
N GLY A 9 8.38 6.67 9.05
CA GLY A 9 6.99 6.22 9.02
C GLY A 9 6.19 6.72 7.81
N LEU A 10 6.80 7.54 6.94
CA LEU A 10 6.09 8.22 5.86
C LEU A 10 5.68 7.30 4.72
N GLY A 11 6.26 6.10 4.58
CA GLY A 11 6.00 5.20 3.45
C GLY A 11 4.52 4.93 3.23
N LEU A 12 3.82 4.43 4.26
CA LEU A 12 2.39 4.13 4.16
C LEU A 12 1.52 5.38 4.00
N TYR A 13 1.91 6.50 4.61
CA TYR A 13 1.21 7.78 4.43
C TYR A 13 1.28 8.26 2.98
N LEU A 14 2.48 8.20 2.38
CA LEU A 14 2.69 8.55 0.98
C LEU A 14 1.96 7.58 0.05
N THR A 15 2.03 6.27 0.31
CA THR A 15 1.28 5.26 -0.48
C THR A 15 -0.22 5.53 -0.43
N LYS A 16 -0.78 5.79 0.75
CA LYS A 16 -2.21 6.13 0.89
C LYS A 16 -2.56 7.39 0.10
N SER A 17 -1.79 8.47 0.29
CA SER A 17 -2.03 9.75 -0.39
C SER A 17 -1.99 9.60 -1.92
N LEU A 18 -1.03 8.83 -2.43
CA LEU A 18 -0.91 8.55 -3.85
C LEU A 18 -2.08 7.71 -4.36
N ALA A 19 -2.47 6.66 -3.64
CA ALA A 19 -3.61 5.82 -4.00
C ALA A 19 -4.90 6.65 -4.06
N GLU A 20 -5.17 7.47 -3.05
CA GLU A 20 -6.35 8.35 -2.97
C GLU A 20 -6.37 9.38 -4.11
N ALA A 21 -5.23 10.00 -4.43
CA ALA A 21 -5.11 10.91 -5.57
C ALA A 21 -5.40 10.23 -6.92
N HIS A 22 -5.34 8.90 -6.97
CA HIS A 22 -5.66 8.10 -8.16
C HIS A 22 -7.07 7.49 -8.10
N GLY A 23 -7.90 7.88 -7.13
CA GLY A 23 -9.24 7.34 -6.91
C GLY A 23 -9.25 5.94 -6.29
N GLY A 24 -8.09 5.48 -5.82
CA GLY A 24 -7.95 4.19 -5.15
C GLY A 24 -8.12 4.29 -3.62
N THR A 25 -7.99 3.13 -2.97
CA THR A 25 -8.06 2.98 -1.52
C THR A 25 -6.92 2.08 -1.03
N LEU A 26 -6.54 2.21 0.24
CA LEU A 26 -5.54 1.38 0.90
C LEU A 26 -6.15 0.70 2.13
N GLU A 27 -6.01 -0.62 2.20
CA GLU A 27 -6.47 -1.47 3.30
C GLU A 27 -5.29 -2.22 3.91
N ILE A 28 -5.31 -2.42 5.24
CA ILE A 28 -4.26 -3.12 5.97
C ILE A 28 -4.91 -4.14 6.90
N GLU A 29 -4.45 -5.38 6.80
CA GLU A 29 -4.81 -6.47 7.70
C GLU A 29 -3.52 -7.01 8.33
N SER A 30 -3.49 -7.17 9.65
CA SER A 30 -2.30 -7.66 10.36
C SER A 30 -2.71 -8.54 11.52
N GLU A 31 -1.98 -9.65 11.69
CA GLU A 31 -2.12 -10.53 12.82
C GLU A 31 -0.75 -10.95 13.35
N VAL A 32 -0.56 -10.83 14.67
CA VAL A 32 0.70 -11.17 15.35
C VAL A 32 1.05 -12.63 15.08
N GLY A 33 2.26 -12.86 14.59
CA GLY A 33 2.74 -14.21 14.25
C GLY A 33 2.25 -14.75 12.90
N LYS A 34 1.32 -14.07 12.20
CA LYS A 34 0.90 -14.42 10.83
C LYS A 34 1.42 -13.45 9.77
N GLY A 35 1.71 -12.22 10.17
CA GLY A 35 2.25 -11.18 9.30
C GLY A 35 1.24 -10.07 8.98
N THR A 36 1.54 -9.30 7.95
CA THR A 36 0.75 -8.12 7.55
C THR A 36 0.53 -8.14 6.04
N THR A 37 -0.72 -7.95 5.64
CA THR A 37 -1.14 -7.75 4.25
C THR A 37 -1.54 -6.30 4.06
N VAL A 38 -0.98 -5.65 3.03
CA VAL A 38 -1.37 -4.30 2.61
C VAL A 38 -1.92 -4.40 1.19
N MET A 39 -3.12 -3.89 0.98
CA MET A 39 -3.82 -3.97 -0.31
C MET A 39 -4.17 -2.58 -0.80
N VAL A 40 -3.88 -2.31 -2.09
CA VAL A 40 -4.31 -1.08 -2.77
C VAL A 40 -5.32 -1.46 -3.84
N LYS A 41 -6.50 -0.85 -3.80
CA LYS A 41 -7.58 -1.08 -4.78
C LYS A 41 -7.74 0.16 -5.64
N PHE A 42 -7.75 0.01 -6.96
CA PHE A 42 -7.98 1.09 -7.91
C PHE A 42 -9.30 0.90 -8.67
N PRO A 43 -9.92 1.98 -9.18
CA PRO A 43 -11.05 1.87 -10.09
C PRO A 43 -10.68 1.04 -11.34
N PRO A 44 -11.62 0.28 -11.94
CA PRO A 44 -11.34 -0.57 -13.09
C PRO A 44 -10.70 0.17 -14.27
N GLU A 45 -11.16 1.39 -14.57
CA GLU A 45 -10.61 2.27 -15.61
C GLU A 45 -9.15 2.72 -15.39
N ARG A 46 -8.58 2.46 -14.20
CA ARG A 46 -7.17 2.71 -13.87
C ARG A 46 -6.30 1.45 -13.95
N THR A 47 -6.89 0.31 -14.28
CA THR A 47 -6.19 -0.97 -14.41
C THR A 47 -5.99 -1.32 -15.88
N VAL A 48 -4.81 -1.84 -16.22
CA VAL A 48 -4.55 -2.46 -17.52
C VAL A 48 -4.71 -3.97 -17.33
N PHE A 49 -5.69 -4.57 -18.01
CA PHE A 49 -5.73 -6.01 -18.11
C PHE A 49 -4.58 -6.45 -19.03
N PRO A 50 -3.75 -7.43 -18.62
CA PRO A 50 -2.78 -8.00 -19.54
C PRO A 50 -3.54 -8.59 -20.72
N VAL A 51 -3.20 -8.12 -21.92
CA VAL A 51 -3.60 -8.72 -23.20
C VAL A 51 -2.95 -10.09 -23.37
#